data_AF-A0A2D0HND0-F1
#
_entry.id   AF-A0A2D0HND0-F1
#
_cell.length_a   1.000
_cell.length_b   1.000
_cell.length_c   1.000
_cell.angle_alpha   90.00
_cell.angle_beta   90.00
_cell.angle_gamma   90.00
#
_symmetry.space_group_name_H-M   'P 1'
#
loop_
_entity.id
_entity.type
_entity.pdbx_description
1 polymer ?
#
loop_
_entity_poly.entity_id
_entity_poly.type
_entity_poly.pdbx_seq_one_letter_code
_entity_poly.pdbx_strand_id
1 'polypeptide(L)'
;MDYRGDAPKDAYVFKSRNGKNKPLHRQNVDPIIKDAGERAGLMEKVSCHWLKHSHATHNAERGTPVPLIQETMGHVDISTTAGYIHIRPGDSSALHLPRV
;
A
#
# COMPACT_ATOMS: atom_id res chain seq x y z
N MET A 1 -7.40 -5.22 -17.83
CA MET A 1 -7.05 -6.51 -17.20
C MET A 1 -8.16 -6.88 -16.25
N ASP A 2 -8.71 -8.08 -16.37
CA ASP A 2 -9.67 -8.59 -15.39
C ASP A 2 -8.88 -9.25 -14.24
N TYR A 3 -8.78 -8.55 -13.11
CA TYR A 3 -8.04 -9.00 -11.93
C TYR A 3 -8.86 -9.95 -11.04
N ARG A 4 -10.08 -10.30 -11.44
CA ARG A 4 -11.02 -11.05 -10.59
C ARG A 4 -10.79 -12.56 -10.61
N GLY A 5 -10.26 -13.11 -11.70
CA GLY A 5 -10.15 -14.56 -11.86
C GLY A 5 -11.51 -15.24 -11.72
N ASP A 6 -11.58 -16.28 -10.91
CA ASP A 6 -12.80 -17.06 -10.61
C ASP A 6 -13.59 -16.53 -9.40
N ALA A 7 -13.16 -15.42 -8.79
CA ALA A 7 -13.78 -14.92 -7.57
C ALA A 7 -15.23 -14.41 -7.82
N PRO A 8 -16.22 -14.83 -7.01
CA PRO A 8 -17.60 -14.35 -7.09
C PRO A 8 -17.71 -12.81 -7.04
N LYS A 9 -18.74 -12.22 -7.66
CA LYS A 9 -18.93 -10.75 -7.78
C LYS A 9 -18.96 -9.97 -6.47
N ASP A 10 -19.34 -10.63 -5.39
CA ASP A 10 -19.46 -10.10 -4.04
C ASP A 10 -18.26 -10.48 -3.14
N ALA A 11 -17.24 -11.15 -3.68
CA ALA A 11 -16.06 -11.55 -2.91
C ALA A 11 -15.26 -10.34 -2.44
N TYR A 12 -14.98 -10.30 -1.13
CA TYR A 12 -14.01 -9.34 -0.58
C TYR A 12 -12.59 -9.68 -1.03
N VAL A 13 -11.80 -8.64 -1.34
CA VAL A 13 -10.37 -8.79 -1.71
C VAL A 13 -9.58 -9.43 -0.57
N PHE A 14 -9.80 -8.97 0.67
CA PHE A 14 -9.24 -9.57 1.87
C PHE A 14 -10.36 -10.19 2.71
N LYS A 15 -10.39 -11.52 2.75
CA LYS A 15 -11.39 -12.29 3.50
C LYS A 15 -10.90 -12.60 4.91
N SER A 16 -11.83 -12.60 5.87
CA SER A 16 -11.59 -13.15 7.20
C SER A 16 -11.44 -14.67 7.13
N ARG A 17 -10.61 -15.23 8.02
CA ARG A 17 -10.50 -16.69 8.21
C ARG A 17 -11.79 -17.30 8.79
N ASN A 18 -12.60 -16.51 9.48
CA ASN A 18 -13.81 -16.96 10.14
C ASN A 18 -15.06 -16.56 9.35
N GLY A 19 -15.88 -17.55 8.99
CA GLY A 19 -17.15 -17.37 8.27
C GLY A 19 -17.03 -17.41 6.74
N LYS A 20 -18.16 -17.57 6.06
CA LYS A 20 -18.25 -17.55 4.59
C LYS A 20 -18.34 -16.10 4.09
N ASN A 21 -17.46 -15.72 3.16
CA ASN A 21 -17.38 -14.41 2.51
C ASN A 21 -17.51 -13.19 3.47
N LYS A 22 -16.69 -13.14 4.53
CA LYS A 22 -16.63 -11.98 5.45
C LYS A 22 -15.38 -11.14 5.18
N PRO A 23 -15.45 -9.81 5.31
CA PRO A 23 -14.27 -8.96 5.15
C PRO A 23 -13.29 -9.16 6.31
N LEU A 24 -12.00 -8.96 6.04
CA LEU A 24 -10.99 -8.85 7.09
C LEU A 24 -11.28 -7.61 7.97
N HIS A 25 -11.39 -7.82 9.28
CA HIS A 25 -11.59 -6.72 10.22
C HIS A 25 -10.32 -5.88 10.37
N ARG A 26 -10.43 -4.54 10.40
CA ARG A 26 -9.28 -3.63 10.54
C ARG A 26 -8.37 -3.97 11.72
N GLN A 27 -8.97 -4.32 12.87
CA GLN A 27 -8.22 -4.65 14.08
C GLN A 27 -7.34 -5.91 13.92
N ASN A 28 -7.63 -6.77 12.94
CA ASN A 28 -6.85 -7.98 12.67
C ASN A 28 -5.63 -7.70 11.78
N VAL A 29 -5.56 -6.54 11.12
CA VAL A 29 -4.45 -6.22 10.21
C VAL A 29 -3.15 -6.05 10.98
N ASP A 30 -3.16 -5.30 12.09
CA ASP A 30 -1.93 -5.07 12.88
C ASP A 30 -1.32 -6.37 13.45
N PRO A 31 -2.10 -7.30 14.04
CA PRO A 31 -1.58 -8.61 14.43
C PRO A 31 -0.99 -9.41 13.27
N ILE A 32 -1.63 -9.40 12.09
CA ILE A 32 -1.13 -10.09 10.89
C ILE A 32 0.22 -9.52 10.46
N ILE A 33 0.36 -8.19 10.45
CA ILE A 33 1.61 -7.52 10.10
C ILE A 33 2.71 -7.79 11.14
N LYS A 34 2.38 -7.80 12.43
CA LYS A 34 3.34 -8.13 13.50
C LYS A 34 3.88 -9.54 13.37
N ASP A 35 2.99 -10.52 13.20
CA ASP A 35 3.34 -11.92 12.99
C ASP A 35 4.19 -12.12 11.72
N ALA A 36 3.88 -11.38 10.63
CA ALA A 36 4.73 -11.36 9.44
C ALA A 36 6.13 -10.77 9.72
N GLY A 37 6.22 -9.70 10.51
CA GLY A 37 7.47 -9.09 10.93
C GLY A 37 8.33 -10.03 11.78
N GLU A 38 7.72 -10.75 12.72
CA GLU A 38 8.40 -11.74 13.56
C GLU A 38 8.98 -12.88 12.71
N ARG A 39 8.22 -13.42 11.76
CA ARG A 39 8.72 -14.43 10.81
C ARG A 39 9.85 -13.92 9.92
N ALA A 40 9.87 -12.63 9.62
CA ALA A 40 10.93 -11.98 8.86
C ALA A 40 12.17 -11.63 9.71
N GLY A 41 12.17 -11.93 11.01
CA GLY A 41 13.27 -11.62 11.93
C GLY A 41 13.40 -10.13 12.26
N LEU A 42 12.33 -9.33 12.08
CA LEU A 42 12.33 -7.91 12.41
C LEU A 42 12.15 -7.74 13.93
N MET A 43 13.18 -7.18 14.58
CA MET A 43 13.23 -6.99 16.04
C MET A 43 12.44 -5.76 16.52
N GLU A 44 12.02 -4.89 15.60
CA GLU A 44 11.26 -3.67 15.88
C GLU A 44 9.75 -3.87 15.70
N LYS A 45 8.96 -2.92 16.24
CA LYS A 45 7.50 -2.93 16.12
C LYS A 45 7.05 -2.57 14.69
N VAL A 46 7.00 -3.56 13.81
CA VAL A 46 6.39 -3.46 12.48
C VAL A 46 4.89 -3.17 12.63
N SER A 47 4.39 -2.22 11.86
CA SER A 47 2.97 -1.84 11.82
C SER A 47 2.55 -1.38 10.42
N CYS A 48 1.24 -1.25 10.18
CA CYS A 48 0.74 -0.71 8.92
C CYS A 48 1.28 0.70 8.62
N HIS A 49 1.45 1.54 9.65
CA HIS A 49 1.98 2.89 9.49
C HIS A 49 3.47 2.88 9.15
N TRP A 50 4.24 1.98 9.76
CA TRP A 50 5.64 1.80 9.45
C TRP A 50 5.85 1.37 7.99
N LEU A 51 5.08 0.38 7.51
CA LEU A 51 5.10 -0.03 6.10
C LEU A 51 4.75 1.12 5.14
N LYS A 52 3.77 1.96 5.50
CA LYS A 52 3.41 3.15 4.72
C LYS A 52 4.58 4.15 4.65
N HIS A 53 5.28 4.39 5.75
CA HIS A 53 6.47 5.26 5.77
C HIS A 53 7.62 4.68 4.96
N SER A 54 7.93 3.39 5.13
CA SER A 54 8.96 2.72 4.34
C SER A 54 8.67 2.82 2.84
N HIS A 55 7.41 2.65 2.42
CA HIS A 55 7.00 2.87 1.03
C HIS A 55 7.29 4.30 0.57
N ALA A 56 6.90 5.31 1.36
CA ALA A 56 7.15 6.71 1.01
C ALA A 56 8.64 7.03 0.90
N THR A 57 9.43 6.63 1.91
CA THR A 57 10.88 6.84 1.94
C THR A 57 11.56 6.17 0.75
N HIS A 58 11.27 4.89 0.48
CA HIS A 58 11.88 4.19 -0.65
C HIS A 58 11.51 4.79 -2.00
N ASN A 59 10.31 5.35 -2.15
CA ASN A 59 9.94 6.03 -3.38
C ASN A 59 10.65 7.37 -3.53
N ALA A 60 10.77 8.14 -2.44
CA ALA A 60 11.50 9.40 -2.43
C ALA A 60 12.99 9.19 -2.75
N GLU A 61 13.62 8.17 -2.16
CA GLU A 61 15.02 7.79 -2.44
C GLU A 61 15.25 7.40 -3.90
N ARG A 62 14.23 6.91 -4.59
CA ARG A 62 14.27 6.54 -6.01
C ARG A 62 13.92 7.67 -6.96
N GLY A 63 13.74 8.89 -6.44
CA GLY A 63 13.38 10.06 -7.24
C GLY A 63 11.94 10.02 -7.77
N THR A 64 11.06 9.22 -7.14
CA THR A 64 9.63 9.25 -7.49
C THR A 64 9.09 10.65 -7.19
N PRO A 65 8.36 11.29 -8.12
CA PRO A 65 7.84 12.61 -7.88
C PRO A 65 6.96 12.66 -6.62
N VAL A 66 7.24 13.62 -5.72
CA VAL A 66 6.55 13.73 -4.42
C VAL A 66 5.02 13.77 -4.55
N PRO A 67 4.43 14.51 -5.52
CA PRO A 67 2.98 14.47 -5.72
C PRO A 67 2.43 13.08 -6.03
N LEU A 68 3.18 12.24 -6.76
CA LEU A 68 2.78 10.87 -7.09
C LEU A 68 2.85 9.96 -5.85
N ILE A 69 3.84 10.17 -4.98
CA ILE A 69 3.92 9.49 -3.67
C ILE A 69 2.71 9.87 -2.81
N GLN A 70 2.39 11.17 -2.72
CA GLN A 70 1.26 11.68 -1.95
C GLN A 70 -0.09 11.18 -2.45
N GLU A 71 -0.30 11.19 -3.77
CA GLU A 71 -1.50 10.65 -4.42
C GLU A 71 -1.66 9.16 -4.10
N THR A 72 -0.58 8.38 -4.22
CA THR A 72 -0.59 6.94 -3.88
C THR A 72 -0.94 6.70 -2.41
N MET A 73 -0.52 7.59 -1.51
CA MET A 73 -0.81 7.48 -0.07
C MET A 73 -2.20 7.99 0.33
N GLY A 74 -2.90 8.67 -0.58
CA GLY A 74 -4.23 9.26 -0.37
C GLY A 74 -4.23 10.49 0.55
N HIS A 75 -3.14 11.26 0.59
CA HIS A 75 -3.07 12.49 1.41
C HIS A 75 -3.73 13.66 0.66
N VAL A 76 -4.64 14.37 1.34
CA VAL A 76 -5.59 15.33 0.74
C VAL A 76 -4.98 16.70 0.42
N ASP A 77 -3.80 17.05 0.94
CA ASP A 77 -3.26 18.41 0.75
C ASP A 77 -1.95 18.44 -0.06
N ILE A 78 -2.08 18.99 -1.27
CA ILE A 78 -1.03 19.51 -2.14
C ILE A 78 -1.25 21.02 -2.13
N SER A 79 -0.51 21.74 -1.30
CA SER A 79 -0.43 23.19 -1.47
C SER A 79 0.97 23.53 -2.00
N THR A 80 0.96 24.13 -3.19
CA THR A 80 2.03 24.93 -3.85
C THR A 80 3.14 24.30 -4.72
N THR A 81 3.16 23.00 -5.04
CA THR A 81 4.22 22.45 -5.93
C THR A 81 3.76 21.51 -7.06
N ALA A 82 2.48 21.12 -7.14
CA ALA A 82 2.02 20.19 -8.18
C ALA A 82 2.01 20.76 -9.61
N GLY A 83 2.05 22.08 -9.78
CA GLY A 83 2.07 22.71 -11.11
C GLY A 83 3.34 22.43 -11.93
N TYR A 84 4.43 21.96 -11.31
CA TYR A 84 5.72 21.75 -11.99
C TYR A 84 6.01 20.29 -12.37
N ILE A 85 5.09 19.35 -12.15
CA ILE A 85 5.38 17.90 -12.30
C ILE A 85 4.37 17.23 -13.24
N HIS A 86 4.89 16.55 -14.27
CA HIS A 86 4.11 15.81 -15.25
C HIS A 86 3.66 14.44 -14.71
N ILE A 87 2.62 14.40 -13.88
CA ILE A 87 1.94 13.15 -13.49
C ILE A 87 1.01 12.72 -14.63
N ARG A 88 1.10 11.49 -15.12
CA ARG A 88 0.19 10.95 -16.15
C ARG A 88 -0.88 10.05 -15.53
N PRO A 89 -2.09 9.97 -16.13
CA PRO A 89 -3.08 8.97 -15.74
C PRO A 89 -2.48 7.55 -15.80
N GLY A 90 -2.51 6.84 -14.67
CA GLY A 90 -1.99 5.48 -14.55
C GLY A 90 -0.58 5.35 -13.96
N ASP A 91 0.13 6.46 -13.74
CA ASP A 91 1.36 6.43 -12.95
C ASP A 91 1.05 6.05 -11.49
N SER A 92 1.93 5.30 -10.86
CA SER A 92 1.86 5.00 -9.42
C SER A 92 3.27 4.94 -8.84
N SER A 93 3.44 5.43 -7.61
CA SER A 93 4.72 5.26 -6.90
C SER A 93 5.08 3.78 -6.74
N ALA A 94 4.08 2.88 -6.63
CA ALA A 94 4.32 1.43 -6.59
C ALA A 94 4.98 0.85 -7.86
N LEU A 95 4.98 1.55 -9.00
CA LEU A 95 5.67 1.12 -10.23
C LEU A 95 7.18 1.43 -10.21
N HIS A 96 7.63 2.25 -9.27
CA HIS A 96 9.03 2.63 -9.11
C HIS A 96 9.79 1.62 -8.21
N LEU A 97 9.36 0.36 -8.21
CA LEU A 97 10.05 -0.77 -7.56
C LEU A 97 11.27 -1.20 -8.38
N PRO A 98 12.41 -1.60 -7.76
CA PRO A 98 13.57 -2.05 -8.50
C PRO A 98 13.17 -3.35 -9.19
N ARG A 99 13.42 -3.46 -10.50
CA ARG A 99 13.38 -4.76 -11.15
C ARG A 99 14.61 -5.53 -10.67
N VAL A 100 14.39 -6.51 -9.79
CA VAL A 100 15.33 -7.61 -9.55
C VAL A 100 15.11 -8.70 -10.57
#